data_AF-A0A6P0J248-F1
#
_entry.id   AF-A0A6P0J248-F1
#
_cell.length_a   1.000
_cell.length_b   1.000
_cell.length_c   1.000
_cell.angle_alpha   90.00
_cell.angle_beta   90.00
_cell.angle_gamma   90.00
#
_symmetry.space_group_name_H-M   'P 1'
#
loop_
_entity.id
_entity.type
_entity.pdbx_description
1 polymer ?
#
loop_
_entity_poly.entity_id
_entity_poly.type
_entity_poly.pdbx_seq_one_letter_code
_entity_poly.pdbx_strand_id
1 'polypeptide(L)'
;IYKYPETYTSLQSFYEDSTTFQTFIPQKLGRIIAKLHSKTSKSEKLYNCINKNQLYLTMPCSGYLLDRFYINSISNFSAETLGFIAFYQRHETLQFAVKEIIKNHRSFSLTHNNLKLNKILISKTRLSKTNEDNQTEIKLIDWENCSWGDPAFDVGTILAGYLQIWLNSLTINPAINLKESLQFATIPLEKLQPSLKVFLQAYLKEYPKILQDYPDFIKRVIQFSGLAIIYEIIAKIESRHIFQAIDMCMLQVAKNLLCKPSQSFRSILGITEGELINY
;
A
#
# COMPACT_ATOMS: atom_id res chain seq x y z
N ILE A 1 -2.52 5.57 26.65
CA ILE A 1 -2.40 4.27 25.94
C ILE A 1 -3.82 3.75 25.71
N TYR A 2 -4.34 3.85 24.49
CA TYR A 2 -5.64 3.27 24.14
C TYR A 2 -5.44 1.75 24.05
N LYS A 3 -5.97 0.97 25.01
CA LYS A 3 -5.94 -0.49 24.93
C LYS A 3 -6.99 -0.94 23.93
N TYR A 4 -6.58 -1.76 22.96
CA TYR A 4 -7.51 -2.38 22.02
C TYR A 4 -8.53 -3.23 22.79
N PRO A 5 -9.84 -3.09 22.53
CA PRO A 5 -10.80 -4.06 23.01
C PRO A 5 -10.44 -5.43 22.41
N GLU A 6 -10.43 -6.50 23.23
CA GLU A 6 -10.06 -7.87 22.80
C GLU A 6 -10.92 -8.41 21.64
N THR A 7 -12.06 -7.74 21.38
CA THR A 7 -13.02 -8.01 20.31
C THR A 7 -12.55 -7.57 18.93
N TYR A 8 -11.38 -6.95 18.79
CA TYR A 8 -10.79 -6.56 17.50
C TYR A 8 -9.49 -7.31 17.21
N THR A 9 -9.22 -7.52 15.92
CA THR A 9 -7.91 -7.94 15.42
C THR A 9 -7.49 -7.02 14.28
N SER A 10 -6.19 -6.93 14.01
CA SER A 10 -5.72 -6.23 12.82
C SER A 10 -6.02 -7.06 11.57
N LEU A 11 -6.25 -6.39 10.44
CA LEU A 11 -6.51 -7.05 9.16
C LEU A 11 -5.29 -7.85 8.70
N GLN A 12 -4.07 -7.38 9.03
CA GLN A 12 -2.85 -8.14 8.81
C GLN A 12 -2.90 -9.48 9.56
N SER A 13 -3.10 -9.44 10.88
CA SER A 13 -3.15 -10.64 11.73
C SER A 13 -4.30 -11.58 11.34
N PHE A 14 -5.42 -11.03 10.87
CA PHE A 14 -6.52 -11.85 10.35
C PHE A 14 -6.12 -12.67 9.11
N TYR A 15 -5.25 -12.14 8.26
CA TYR A 15 -4.80 -12.82 7.06
C TYR A 15 -3.56 -13.70 7.27
N GLU A 16 -2.74 -13.45 8.29
CA GLU A 16 -1.58 -14.29 8.64
C GLU A 16 -1.98 -15.76 8.88
N ASP A 17 -3.13 -16.00 9.51
CA ASP A 17 -3.64 -17.34 9.81
C ASP A 17 -4.64 -17.88 8.76
N SER A 18 -4.87 -17.14 7.67
CA SER A 18 -5.92 -17.48 6.71
C SER A 18 -5.37 -18.00 5.38
N THR A 19 -5.98 -19.07 4.88
CA THR A 19 -5.80 -19.54 3.49
C THR A 19 -6.87 -19.00 2.54
N THR A 20 -7.83 -18.23 3.07
CA THR A 20 -8.99 -17.70 2.35
C THR A 20 -9.06 -16.18 2.43
N PHE A 21 -9.27 -15.54 1.27
CA PHE A 21 -9.30 -14.08 1.15
C PHE A 21 -10.70 -13.66 0.72
N GLN A 22 -11.57 -13.52 1.72
CA GLN A 22 -12.96 -13.11 1.51
C GLN A 22 -13.04 -11.70 0.92
N THR A 23 -13.90 -11.52 -0.07
CA THR A 23 -14.01 -10.28 -0.85
C THR A 23 -14.81 -9.17 -0.16
N PHE A 24 -15.66 -9.50 0.82
CA PHE A 24 -16.51 -8.48 1.46
C PHE A 24 -15.70 -7.48 2.31
N ILE A 25 -14.61 -7.92 2.96
CA ILE A 25 -13.74 -7.03 3.74
C ILE A 25 -13.08 -5.96 2.85
N PRO A 26 -12.34 -6.33 1.77
CA PRO A 26 -11.78 -5.35 0.85
C PRO A 26 -12.86 -4.50 0.17
N GLN A 27 -14.02 -5.07 -0.17
CA GLN A 27 -15.13 -4.30 -0.74
C GLN A 27 -15.60 -3.19 0.22
N LYS A 28 -15.86 -3.52 1.49
CA LYS A 28 -16.30 -2.57 2.50
C LYS A 28 -15.23 -1.52 2.80
N LEU A 29 -13.97 -1.95 2.90
CA LEU A 29 -12.83 -1.06 3.06
C LEU A 29 -12.74 -0.05 1.91
N GLY A 30 -12.90 -0.49 0.66
CA GLY A 30 -12.90 0.39 -0.52
C GLY A 30 -13.96 1.49 -0.41
N ARG A 31 -15.18 1.16 0.03
CA ARG A 31 -16.25 2.14 0.26
C ARG A 31 -15.92 3.11 1.40
N ILE A 32 -15.34 2.64 2.50
CA ILE A 32 -14.97 3.50 3.64
C ILE A 32 -13.95 4.55 3.21
N ILE A 33 -12.88 4.13 2.53
CA ILE A 33 -11.81 5.03 2.08
C ILE A 33 -12.35 6.00 1.01
N ALA A 34 -13.16 5.53 0.06
CA ALA A 34 -13.80 6.40 -0.92
C ALA A 34 -14.74 7.44 -0.29
N LYS A 35 -15.52 7.08 0.74
CA LYS A 35 -16.37 8.03 1.49
C LYS A 35 -15.53 9.08 2.20
N LEU A 36 -14.42 8.69 2.82
CA LEU A 36 -13.49 9.63 3.46
C LEU A 36 -12.95 10.64 2.44
N HIS A 37 -12.37 10.15 1.34
CA HIS A 37 -11.76 10.99 0.32
C HIS A 37 -12.78 11.89 -0.38
N SER A 38 -13.93 11.33 -0.80
CA SER A 38 -14.98 12.09 -1.49
C SER A 38 -15.55 13.21 -0.63
N LYS A 39 -15.87 12.93 0.64
CA LYS A 39 -16.44 13.94 1.56
C LYS A 39 -15.46 15.05 1.91
N THR A 40 -14.17 14.79 1.84
CA THR A 40 -13.14 15.77 2.20
C THR A 40 -12.63 16.55 1.00
N SER A 41 -12.54 15.95 -0.20
CA SER A 41 -11.95 16.53 -1.41
C SER A 41 -12.25 18.00 -1.73
N LYS A 42 -13.48 18.47 -1.46
CA LYS A 42 -13.94 19.85 -1.74
C LYS A 42 -14.32 20.65 -0.49
N SER A 43 -13.91 20.19 0.69
CA SER A 43 -14.28 20.82 1.96
C SER A 43 -13.22 21.82 2.44
N GLU A 44 -13.38 23.09 2.07
CA GLU A 44 -12.53 24.19 2.55
C GLU A 44 -12.53 24.30 4.08
N LYS A 45 -13.68 24.05 4.71
CA LYS A 45 -13.80 24.07 6.18
C LYS A 45 -12.88 23.03 6.82
N LEU A 46 -12.92 21.79 6.35
CA LEU A 46 -12.07 20.72 6.89
C LEU A 46 -10.59 20.96 6.57
N TYR A 47 -10.28 21.40 5.34
CA TYR A 47 -8.93 21.78 4.95
C TYR A 47 -8.35 22.83 5.91
N ASN A 48 -9.11 23.90 6.16
CA ASN A 48 -8.69 24.98 7.06
C ASN A 48 -8.55 24.48 8.51
N CYS A 49 -9.42 23.61 9.00
CA CYS A 49 -9.29 23.04 10.35
C CYS A 49 -8.01 22.21 10.51
N ILE A 50 -7.65 21.41 9.50
CA ILE A 50 -6.47 20.55 9.56
C ILE A 50 -5.18 21.37 9.41
N ASN A 51 -5.15 22.33 8.49
CA ASN A 51 -3.95 23.14 8.23
C ASN A 51 -3.73 24.29 9.22
N LYS A 52 -4.77 24.91 9.78
CA LYS A 52 -4.61 25.98 10.78
C LYS A 52 -3.95 25.49 12.06
N ASN A 53 -4.14 24.22 12.41
CA ASN A 53 -3.50 23.63 13.58
C ASN A 53 -2.01 23.33 13.37
N GLN A 54 -1.42 23.70 12.21
CA GLN A 54 -0.03 23.38 11.87
C GLN A 54 0.31 21.94 12.25
N LEU A 55 -0.62 21.02 11.95
CA LEU A 55 -0.25 19.64 11.81
C LEU A 55 0.64 19.63 10.57
N TYR A 56 1.92 19.95 10.74
CA TYR A 56 2.97 19.77 9.74
C TYR A 56 3.14 18.27 9.62
N LEU A 57 2.16 17.65 8.99
CA LEU A 57 2.13 16.22 8.74
C LEU A 57 3.06 16.08 7.56
N THR A 58 4.33 15.96 7.91
CA THR A 58 5.41 15.69 6.98
C THR A 58 4.93 14.56 6.10
N MET A 59 4.90 14.83 4.79
CA MET A 59 4.86 13.75 3.83
C MET A 59 5.85 12.69 4.29
N PRO A 60 5.46 11.40 4.44
CA PRO A 60 6.40 10.35 4.81
C PRO A 60 7.59 10.30 3.83
N CYS A 61 7.39 10.90 2.65
CA CYS A 61 8.37 11.16 1.62
C CYS A 61 9.26 12.37 1.93
N SER A 62 10.21 12.25 2.86
CA SER A 62 11.39 13.12 2.75
C SER A 62 12.13 12.69 1.47
N GLY A 63 12.40 13.61 0.54
CA GLY A 63 13.23 13.34 -0.67
C GLY A 63 14.62 12.76 -0.35
N TYR A 64 14.96 12.75 0.94
CA TYR A 64 16.13 12.22 1.62
C TYR A 64 16.05 10.73 1.98
N LEU A 65 15.09 9.95 1.45
CA LEU A 65 14.96 8.50 1.73
C LEU A 65 16.26 7.73 1.54
N LEU A 66 17.08 8.12 0.57
CA LEU A 66 18.44 7.60 0.43
C LEU A 66 19.48 8.37 1.25
N ASP A 67 19.34 9.68 1.39
CA ASP A 67 20.28 10.52 2.15
C ASP A 67 20.37 10.08 3.62
N ARG A 68 19.30 9.48 4.16
CA ARG A 68 19.32 8.80 5.47
C ARG A 68 20.28 7.62 5.54
N PHE A 69 20.48 6.87 4.46
CA PHE A 69 21.43 5.75 4.42
C PHE A 69 22.89 6.21 4.26
N TYR A 70 23.13 7.43 3.77
CA TYR A 70 24.48 7.94 3.55
C TYR A 70 25.18 8.47 4.80
N ILE A 71 24.43 8.92 5.82
CA ILE A 71 25.02 9.83 6.81
C ILE A 71 25.63 9.14 8.04
N ASN A 72 25.21 7.92 8.45
CA ASN A 72 25.66 7.45 9.78
C ASN A 72 26.34 6.09 9.96
N SER A 73 26.31 5.08 9.08
CA SER A 73 27.08 3.83 9.34
C SER A 73 27.17 2.85 8.16
N ILE A 74 27.93 3.13 7.10
CA ILE A 74 28.24 2.08 6.10
C ILE A 74 28.90 0.86 6.77
N SER A 75 29.66 1.07 7.85
CA SER A 75 30.32 0.01 8.63
C SER A 75 29.37 -0.96 9.34
N ASN A 76 28.07 -0.63 9.47
CA ASN A 76 27.08 -1.44 10.18
C ASN A 76 26.04 -2.09 9.25
N PHE A 77 26.19 -1.96 7.93
CA PHE A 77 25.26 -2.56 6.97
C PHE A 77 25.58 -4.02 6.69
N SER A 78 24.55 -4.86 6.64
CA SER A 78 24.70 -6.24 6.16
C SER A 78 25.00 -6.26 4.65
N ALA A 79 25.51 -7.38 4.15
CA ALA A 79 25.77 -7.56 2.72
C ALA A 79 24.49 -7.33 1.89
N GLU A 80 23.34 -7.71 2.42
CA GLU A 80 22.06 -7.57 1.76
C GLU A 80 21.51 -6.13 1.83
N THR A 81 21.72 -5.40 2.93
CA THR A 81 21.47 -3.95 2.98
C THR A 81 22.30 -3.21 1.93
N LEU A 82 23.59 -3.56 1.78
CA LEU A 82 24.44 -3.03 0.71
C LEU A 82 23.91 -3.43 -0.67
N GLY A 83 23.37 -4.64 -0.82
CA GLY A 83 22.70 -5.10 -2.04
C GLY A 83 21.49 -4.25 -2.42
N PHE A 84 20.64 -3.89 -1.46
CA PHE A 84 19.53 -2.96 -1.65
C PHE A 84 20.02 -1.59 -2.12
N ILE A 85 20.98 -1.00 -1.40
CA ILE A 85 21.53 0.32 -1.72
C ILE A 85 22.13 0.33 -3.12
N ALA A 86 22.97 -0.66 -3.44
CA ALA A 86 23.60 -0.80 -4.74
C ALA A 86 22.56 -1.01 -5.86
N PHE A 87 21.52 -1.81 -5.62
CA PHE A 87 20.43 -1.97 -6.59
C PHE A 87 19.73 -0.64 -6.84
N TYR A 88 19.31 0.06 -5.79
CA TYR A 88 18.59 1.32 -5.95
C TYR A 88 19.45 2.38 -6.67
N GLN A 89 20.72 2.52 -6.29
CA GLN A 89 21.68 3.45 -6.91
C GLN A 89 21.98 3.13 -8.38
N ARG A 90 22.01 1.86 -8.78
CA ARG A 90 22.26 1.46 -10.19
C ARG A 90 21.05 1.64 -11.11
N HIS A 91 19.86 1.85 -10.55
CA HIS A 91 18.62 1.95 -11.32
C HIS A 91 18.12 3.39 -11.40
N GLU A 92 18.69 4.19 -12.32
CA GLU A 92 18.30 5.60 -12.52
C GLU A 92 16.80 5.78 -12.78
N THR A 93 16.18 4.88 -13.54
CA THR A 93 14.74 4.90 -13.82
C THR A 93 13.89 4.74 -12.56
N LEU A 94 14.34 3.91 -11.61
CA LEU A 94 13.68 3.75 -10.31
C LEU A 94 13.81 5.02 -9.47
N GLN A 95 15.03 5.57 -9.39
CA GLN A 95 15.30 6.81 -8.65
C GLN A 95 14.45 7.96 -9.19
N PHE A 96 14.39 8.10 -10.52
CA PHE A 96 13.56 9.09 -11.19
C PHE A 96 12.08 8.89 -10.86
N ALA A 97 11.56 7.65 -11.00
CA ALA A 97 10.16 7.37 -10.70
C ALA A 97 9.78 7.68 -9.25
N VAL A 98 10.65 7.36 -8.27
CA VAL A 98 10.45 7.70 -6.85
C VAL A 98 10.47 9.22 -6.64
N LYS A 99 11.47 9.93 -7.19
CA LYS A 99 11.53 11.40 -7.07
C LYS A 99 10.32 12.07 -7.69
N GLU A 100 9.89 11.62 -8.86
CA GLU A 100 8.75 12.20 -9.58
C GLU A 100 7.43 11.97 -8.85
N ILE A 101 7.16 10.78 -8.31
CA ILE A 101 5.89 10.55 -7.59
C ILE A 101 5.82 11.34 -6.29
N ILE A 102 6.94 11.51 -5.60
CA ILE A 102 7.04 12.31 -4.37
C ILE A 102 6.86 13.79 -4.70
N LYS A 103 7.60 14.30 -5.69
CA LYS A 103 7.55 15.71 -6.10
C LYS A 103 6.16 16.11 -6.60
N ASN A 104 5.52 15.24 -7.36
CA ASN A 104 4.20 15.50 -7.94
C ASN A 104 3.06 14.99 -7.03
N HIS A 105 3.30 14.79 -5.73
CA HIS A 105 2.27 14.45 -4.75
C HIS A 105 1.17 15.53 -4.73
N ARG A 106 -0.11 15.12 -4.84
CA ARG A 106 -1.24 16.05 -4.94
C ARG A 106 -1.95 16.20 -3.61
N SER A 107 -2.04 17.41 -3.09
CA SER A 107 -2.90 17.71 -1.94
C SER A 107 -4.36 17.80 -2.41
N PHE A 108 -5.15 16.75 -2.20
CA PHE A 108 -6.47 16.63 -2.81
C PHE A 108 -7.58 16.36 -1.78
N SER A 109 -7.38 15.43 -0.85
CA SER A 109 -8.37 15.08 0.18
C SER A 109 -7.71 14.77 1.52
N LEU A 110 -8.50 14.57 2.57
CA LEU A 110 -7.96 14.03 3.81
C LEU A 110 -7.48 12.60 3.58
N THR A 111 -6.20 12.37 3.77
CA THR A 111 -5.55 11.06 3.71
C THR A 111 -5.05 10.67 5.09
N HIS A 112 -4.92 9.38 5.35
CA HIS A 112 -4.35 8.82 6.56
C HIS A 112 -2.81 8.74 6.50
N ASN A 113 -2.25 8.55 5.30
CA ASN A 113 -0.82 8.44 5.01
C ASN A 113 -0.06 7.28 5.69
N ASN A 114 -0.77 6.33 6.29
CA ASN A 114 -0.16 5.14 6.92
C ASN A 114 -1.14 3.95 6.98
N LEU A 115 -1.97 3.77 5.96
CA LEU A 115 -3.02 2.74 5.91
C LEU A 115 -2.49 1.33 5.61
N LYS A 116 -1.50 0.89 6.39
CA LYS A 116 -1.02 -0.50 6.38
C LYS A 116 -2.09 -1.42 6.98
N LEU A 117 -2.09 -2.71 6.61
CA LEU A 117 -3.12 -3.66 7.07
C LEU A 117 -3.15 -3.84 8.60
N ASN A 118 -2.02 -3.61 9.30
CA ASN A 118 -1.99 -3.63 10.77
C ASN A 118 -2.66 -2.41 11.43
N LYS A 119 -2.97 -1.34 10.66
CA LYS A 119 -3.71 -0.14 11.10
C LYS A 119 -5.20 -0.20 10.75
N ILE A 120 -5.66 -1.32 10.22
CA ILE A 120 -7.05 -1.58 9.88
C ILE A 120 -7.54 -2.66 10.82
N LEU A 121 -8.46 -2.33 11.72
CA LEU A 121 -9.03 -3.28 12.66
C LEU A 121 -10.36 -3.82 12.15
N ILE A 122 -10.59 -5.10 12.38
CA ILE A 122 -11.85 -5.78 12.12
C ILE A 122 -12.38 -6.40 13.42
N SER A 123 -13.69 -6.35 13.62
CA SER A 123 -14.32 -6.95 14.80
C SER A 123 -14.38 -8.47 14.69
N LYS A 124 -13.73 -9.20 15.61
CA LYS A 124 -13.74 -10.68 15.67
C LYS A 124 -15.15 -11.25 15.85
N THR A 125 -16.02 -10.56 16.58
CA THR A 125 -17.37 -11.03 16.92
C THR A 125 -18.41 -10.70 15.85
N ARG A 126 -18.09 -9.79 14.92
CA ARG A 126 -18.98 -9.36 13.83
C ARG A 126 -18.44 -9.71 12.44
N LEU A 127 -17.48 -10.63 12.38
CA LEU A 127 -17.11 -11.28 11.13
C LEU A 127 -18.27 -12.17 10.72
N SER A 128 -19.01 -11.71 9.71
CA SER A 128 -20.10 -12.50 9.18
C SER A 128 -19.54 -13.76 8.52
N LYS A 129 -20.07 -14.94 8.89
CA LYS A 129 -19.80 -16.20 8.16
C LYS A 129 -20.56 -16.26 6.83
N THR A 130 -21.57 -15.42 6.66
CA THR A 130 -22.33 -15.24 5.42
C THR A 130 -21.82 -13.98 4.71
N ASN A 131 -21.85 -13.94 3.37
CA ASN A 131 -21.36 -12.82 2.55
C ASN A 131 -22.15 -11.50 2.72
N GLU A 132 -22.86 -11.30 3.83
CA GLU A 132 -23.65 -10.12 4.11
C GLU A 132 -22.79 -9.00 4.75
N ASP A 133 -22.53 -8.00 3.92
CA ASP A 133 -21.72 -6.78 4.11
C ASP A 133 -22.05 -5.96 5.39
N ASN A 134 -23.22 -6.17 6.00
CA ASN A 134 -23.75 -5.23 6.99
C ASN A 134 -23.14 -5.34 8.40
N GLN A 135 -22.58 -6.48 8.80
CA GLN A 135 -22.18 -6.66 10.20
C GLN A 135 -20.70 -6.37 10.48
N THR A 136 -19.80 -6.54 9.52
CA THR A 136 -18.36 -6.41 9.78
C THR A 136 -17.97 -4.96 10.04
N GLU A 137 -17.60 -4.67 11.27
CA GLU A 137 -17.13 -3.35 11.69
C GLU A 137 -15.64 -3.21 11.38
N ILE A 138 -15.29 -2.17 10.60
CA ILE A 138 -13.91 -1.82 10.25
C ILE A 138 -13.57 -0.50 10.93
N LYS A 139 -12.42 -0.44 11.61
CA LYS A 139 -11.88 0.79 12.22
C LYS A 139 -10.49 1.09 11.67
N LEU A 140 -10.28 2.35 11.32
CA LEU A 140 -8.96 2.87 10.94
C LEU A 140 -8.38 3.56 12.16
N ILE A 141 -7.16 3.19 12.54
CA ILE A 141 -6.47 3.68 13.73
C ILE A 141 -5.16 4.34 13.34
N ASP A 142 -4.55 5.08 14.26
CA ASP A 142 -3.22 5.67 14.08
C ASP A 142 -3.17 6.82 13.05
N TRP A 143 -4.09 7.78 13.21
CA TRP A 143 -4.25 8.96 12.36
C TRP A 143 -3.15 10.02 12.54
N GLU A 144 -2.04 9.71 13.21
CA GLU A 144 -0.98 10.69 13.53
C GLU A 144 -0.31 11.29 12.28
N ASN A 145 -0.34 10.57 11.15
CA ASN A 145 0.23 11.00 9.88
C ASN A 145 -0.81 11.59 8.91
N CYS A 146 -2.09 11.66 9.31
CA CYS A 146 -3.16 12.05 8.40
C CYS A 146 -2.99 13.48 7.93
N SER A 147 -3.21 13.80 6.65
CA SER A 147 -2.98 15.16 6.12
C SER A 147 -3.94 15.49 4.99
N TRP A 148 -3.87 16.71 4.46
CA TRP A 148 -4.43 16.96 3.13
C TRP A 148 -3.47 16.47 2.06
N GLY A 149 -3.71 15.27 1.54
CA GLY A 149 -2.77 14.56 0.69
C GLY A 149 -3.40 13.89 -0.52
N ASP A 150 -2.62 12.99 -1.12
CA ASP A 150 -2.97 12.30 -2.35
C ASP A 150 -3.77 11.03 -2.04
N PRO A 151 -5.06 10.95 -2.40
CA PRO A 151 -5.88 9.78 -2.10
C PRO A 151 -5.32 8.48 -2.71
N ALA A 152 -4.54 8.58 -3.78
CA ALA A 152 -3.91 7.41 -4.39
C ALA A 152 -2.81 6.81 -3.48
N PHE A 153 -2.25 7.58 -2.54
CA PHE A 153 -1.25 7.08 -1.59
C PHE A 153 -1.86 6.11 -0.58
N ASP A 154 -3.00 6.46 0.02
CA ASP A 154 -3.75 5.59 0.93
C ASP A 154 -4.20 4.30 0.23
N VAL A 155 -4.80 4.44 -0.96
CA VAL A 155 -5.28 3.31 -1.75
C VAL A 155 -4.11 2.42 -2.19
N GLY A 156 -2.99 3.02 -2.64
CA GLY A 156 -1.78 2.29 -2.99
C GLY A 156 -1.13 1.57 -1.81
N THR A 157 -1.16 2.16 -0.61
CA THR A 157 -0.64 1.54 0.62
C THR A 157 -1.45 0.29 1.00
N ILE A 158 -2.78 0.34 0.86
CA ILE A 158 -3.63 -0.84 1.10
C ILE A 158 -3.32 -1.94 0.08
N LEU A 159 -3.21 -1.59 -1.21
CA LEU A 159 -2.80 -2.53 -2.27
C LEU A 159 -1.46 -3.18 -1.96
N ALA A 160 -0.46 -2.38 -1.56
CA ALA A 160 0.85 -2.87 -1.16
C ALA A 160 0.76 -3.86 0.00
N GLY A 161 -0.12 -3.62 0.98
CA GLY A 161 -0.37 -4.55 2.08
C GLY A 161 -0.86 -5.93 1.61
N TYR A 162 -1.80 -5.98 0.66
CA TYR A 162 -2.21 -7.24 0.04
C TYR A 162 -1.06 -7.87 -0.76
N LEU A 163 -0.34 -7.10 -1.57
CA LEU A 163 0.81 -7.62 -2.32
C LEU A 163 1.89 -8.19 -1.40
N GLN A 164 2.09 -7.61 -0.21
CA GLN A 164 3.03 -8.14 0.78
C GLN A 164 2.59 -9.49 1.35
N ILE A 165 1.30 -9.81 1.44
CA ILE A 165 0.85 -11.17 1.80
C ILE A 165 1.40 -12.18 0.78
N TRP A 166 1.28 -11.88 -0.52
CA TRP A 166 1.85 -12.71 -1.57
C TRP A 166 3.38 -12.73 -1.52
N LEU A 167 4.03 -11.57 -1.46
CA LEU A 167 5.49 -11.46 -1.51
C LEU A 167 6.16 -12.10 -0.29
N ASN A 168 5.56 -12.05 0.90
CA ASN A 168 6.07 -12.72 2.10
C ASN A 168 5.83 -14.25 2.06
N SER A 169 4.98 -14.74 1.17
CA SER A 169 4.71 -16.17 1.00
C SER A 169 5.67 -16.87 0.03
N LEU A 170 6.64 -16.14 -0.53
CA LEU A 170 7.62 -16.67 -1.48
C LEU A 170 8.58 -17.64 -0.78
N THR A 171 8.70 -18.86 -1.33
CA THR A 171 9.76 -19.78 -0.96
C THR A 171 10.94 -19.53 -1.87
N ILE A 172 12.03 -18.96 -1.33
CA ILE A 172 13.18 -18.58 -2.16
C ILE A 172 14.18 -19.71 -2.24
N ASN A 173 14.48 -20.08 -3.47
CA ASN A 173 15.65 -20.86 -3.82
C ASN A 173 16.63 -19.94 -4.59
N PRO A 174 17.85 -19.69 -4.06
CA PRO A 174 18.86 -18.85 -4.73
C PRO A 174 19.23 -19.30 -6.14
N ALA A 175 18.94 -20.56 -6.51
CA ALA A 175 19.22 -21.12 -7.83
C ALA A 175 18.17 -20.77 -8.90
N ILE A 176 17.07 -20.10 -8.54
CA ILE A 176 15.89 -19.90 -9.39
C ILE A 176 15.73 -18.42 -9.74
N ASN A 177 15.34 -18.08 -10.98
CA ASN A 177 15.14 -16.68 -11.37
C ASN A 177 13.87 -16.06 -10.73
N LEU A 178 13.74 -14.73 -10.74
CA LEU A 178 12.60 -14.04 -10.11
C LEU A 178 11.25 -14.60 -10.59
N LYS A 179 11.06 -14.77 -11.89
CA LYS A 179 9.77 -15.19 -12.47
C LYS A 179 9.36 -16.56 -11.96
N GLU A 180 10.31 -17.49 -11.89
CA GLU A 180 10.09 -18.82 -11.34
C GLU A 180 9.89 -18.77 -9.83
N SER A 181 10.65 -17.95 -9.09
CA SER A 181 10.47 -17.78 -7.64
C SER A 181 9.07 -17.28 -7.29
N LEU A 182 8.49 -16.38 -8.09
CA LEU A 182 7.13 -15.89 -7.92
C LEU A 182 6.06 -17.00 -8.07
N GLN A 183 6.35 -18.10 -8.77
CA GLN A 183 5.44 -19.23 -8.94
C GLN A 183 5.41 -20.16 -7.72
N PHE A 184 6.41 -20.10 -6.86
CA PHE A 184 6.51 -20.93 -5.64
C PHE A 184 5.98 -20.23 -4.38
N ALA A 185 5.16 -19.19 -4.56
CA ALA A 185 4.43 -18.56 -3.48
C ALA A 185 3.42 -19.54 -2.86
N THR A 186 3.46 -19.75 -1.54
CA THR A 186 2.45 -20.58 -0.86
C THR A 186 1.07 -19.91 -0.88
N ILE A 187 1.04 -18.58 -1.01
CA ILE A 187 -0.16 -17.79 -1.28
C ILE A 187 0.01 -17.14 -2.65
N PRO A 188 -0.43 -17.77 -3.76
CA PRO A 188 -0.28 -17.21 -5.10
C PRO A 188 -1.11 -15.94 -5.27
N LEU A 189 -0.62 -15.02 -6.10
CA LEU A 189 -1.24 -13.71 -6.35
C LEU A 189 -2.69 -13.82 -6.83
N GLU A 190 -3.01 -14.87 -7.58
CA GLU A 190 -4.35 -15.18 -8.08
C GLU A 190 -5.38 -15.34 -6.95
N LYS A 191 -4.95 -15.78 -5.75
CA LYS A 191 -5.84 -15.84 -4.56
C LYS A 191 -6.17 -14.46 -3.99
N LEU A 192 -5.33 -13.46 -4.24
CA LEU A 192 -5.51 -12.09 -3.76
C LEU A 192 -6.15 -11.16 -4.79
N GLN A 193 -6.07 -11.50 -6.09
CA GLN A 193 -6.66 -10.73 -7.17
C GLN A 193 -8.16 -10.42 -6.97
N PRO A 194 -9.02 -11.34 -6.51
CA PRO A 194 -10.42 -11.01 -6.20
C PRO A 194 -10.55 -9.88 -5.17
N SER A 195 -9.77 -9.92 -4.09
CA SER A 195 -9.73 -8.89 -3.04
C SER A 195 -9.26 -7.54 -3.56
N LEU A 196 -8.19 -7.52 -4.35
CA LEU A 196 -7.66 -6.30 -4.97
C LEU A 196 -8.70 -5.66 -5.91
N LYS A 197 -9.35 -6.47 -6.75
CA LYS A 197 -10.38 -6.01 -7.70
C LYS A 197 -11.57 -5.40 -6.97
N VAL A 198 -12.18 -6.13 -6.04
CA VAL A 198 -13.39 -5.64 -5.35
C VAL A 198 -13.11 -4.42 -4.49
N PHE A 199 -11.91 -4.29 -3.91
CA PHE A 199 -11.50 -3.08 -3.19
C PHE A 199 -11.50 -1.85 -4.11
N LEU A 200 -10.83 -1.95 -5.26
CA LEU A 200 -10.75 -0.83 -6.20
C LEU A 200 -12.10 -0.53 -6.87
N GLN A 201 -12.85 -1.56 -7.27
CA GLN A 201 -14.20 -1.39 -7.82
C GLN A 201 -15.12 -0.70 -6.82
N ALA A 202 -15.10 -1.12 -5.55
CA ALA A 202 -15.89 -0.49 -4.51
C ALA A 202 -15.47 0.97 -4.26
N TYR A 203 -14.16 1.25 -4.30
CA TYR A 203 -13.66 2.61 -4.18
C TYR A 203 -14.15 3.50 -5.33
N LEU A 204 -13.98 3.06 -6.58
CA LEU A 204 -14.37 3.82 -7.77
C LEU A 204 -15.89 3.98 -7.88
N LYS A 205 -16.67 2.95 -7.51
CA LYS A 205 -18.13 3.02 -7.50
C LYS A 205 -18.66 4.01 -6.47
N GLU A 206 -18.03 4.09 -5.31
CA GLU A 206 -18.43 5.01 -4.25
C GLU A 206 -17.93 6.44 -4.51
N TYR A 207 -16.81 6.61 -5.21
CA TYR A 207 -16.27 7.91 -5.60
C TYR A 207 -15.96 8.02 -7.11
N PRO A 208 -16.96 7.97 -8.00
CA PRO A 208 -16.73 7.91 -9.45
C PRO A 208 -16.11 9.20 -10.02
N LYS A 209 -16.39 10.35 -9.40
CA LYS A 209 -15.84 11.65 -9.81
C LYS A 209 -14.32 11.72 -9.68
N ILE A 210 -13.67 10.83 -8.92
CA ILE A 210 -12.21 10.82 -8.79
C ILE A 210 -11.52 10.68 -10.14
N LEU A 211 -12.07 9.91 -11.08
CA LEU A 211 -11.45 9.72 -12.40
C LEU A 211 -11.60 10.95 -13.31
N GLN A 212 -12.56 11.83 -13.01
CA GLN A 212 -12.74 13.10 -13.73
C GLN A 212 -11.80 14.17 -13.17
N ASP A 213 -11.80 14.31 -11.84
CA ASP A 213 -10.99 15.32 -11.13
C ASP A 213 -9.49 14.90 -11.06
N TYR A 214 -9.21 13.61 -11.19
CA TYR A 214 -7.88 13.00 -11.08
C TYR A 214 -7.68 11.86 -12.12
N PRO A 215 -7.47 12.19 -13.41
CA PRO A 215 -7.46 11.19 -14.50
C PRO A 215 -6.36 10.13 -14.39
N ASP A 216 -5.22 10.47 -13.80
CA ASP A 216 -4.10 9.55 -13.56
C ASP A 216 -4.18 8.78 -12.24
N PHE A 217 -5.32 8.82 -11.54
CA PHE A 217 -5.51 8.20 -10.22
C PHE A 217 -5.12 6.72 -10.19
N ILE A 218 -5.62 5.91 -11.14
CA ILE A 218 -5.34 4.46 -11.17
C ILE A 218 -3.84 4.20 -11.34
N LYS A 219 -3.21 4.87 -12.31
CA LYS A 219 -1.77 4.79 -12.53
C LYS A 219 -1.01 5.11 -11.23
N ARG A 220 -1.40 6.16 -10.54
CA ARG A 220 -0.74 6.59 -9.29
C ARG A 220 -0.97 5.64 -8.14
N VAL A 221 -2.14 5.02 -8.02
CA VAL A 221 -2.40 3.96 -7.04
C VAL A 221 -1.38 2.83 -7.20
N ILE A 222 -1.10 2.41 -8.44
CA ILE A 222 -0.10 1.37 -8.73
C ILE A 222 1.31 1.85 -8.35
N GLN A 223 1.68 3.06 -8.74
CA GLN A 223 3.00 3.61 -8.41
C GLN A 223 3.20 3.79 -6.89
N PHE A 224 2.18 4.28 -6.17
CA PHE A 224 2.21 4.39 -4.72
C PHE A 224 2.22 3.03 -4.02
N SER A 225 1.63 1.99 -4.62
CA SER A 225 1.81 0.62 -4.13
C SER A 225 3.29 0.21 -4.17
N GLY A 226 3.99 0.53 -5.26
CA GLY A 226 5.43 0.31 -5.37
C GLY A 226 6.23 1.13 -4.35
N LEU A 227 5.88 2.40 -4.16
CA LEU A 227 6.53 3.26 -3.16
C LEU A 227 6.34 2.73 -1.74
N ALA A 228 5.13 2.29 -1.39
CA ALA A 228 4.83 1.73 -0.08
C ALA A 228 5.64 0.45 0.21
N ILE A 229 5.86 -0.42 -0.79
CA ILE A 229 6.75 -1.59 -0.63
C ILE A 229 8.19 -1.15 -0.36
N ILE A 230 8.71 -0.12 -1.07
CA ILE A 230 10.04 0.43 -0.78
C ILE A 230 10.12 0.94 0.67
N TYR A 231 9.06 1.57 1.18
CA TYR A 231 9.02 2.05 2.56
C TYR A 231 9.04 0.93 3.58
N GLU A 232 8.37 -0.19 3.33
CA GLU A 232 8.50 -1.36 4.21
C GLU A 232 9.91 -1.92 4.22
N ILE A 233 10.55 -2.01 3.06
CA ILE A 233 11.93 -2.50 2.96
C ILE A 233 12.87 -1.60 3.75
N ILE A 234 12.71 -0.27 3.63
CA ILE A 234 13.52 0.70 4.37
C ILE A 234 13.26 0.58 5.88
N ALA A 235 12.00 0.49 6.31
CA ALA A 235 11.66 0.32 7.71
C ALA A 235 12.26 -0.97 8.30
N LYS A 236 12.29 -2.06 7.52
CA LYS A 236 12.92 -3.34 7.90
C LYS A 236 14.44 -3.21 8.07
N ILE A 237 15.10 -2.46 7.19
CA ILE A 237 16.54 -2.17 7.30
C ILE A 237 16.81 -1.32 8.55
N GLU A 238 16.04 -0.23 8.75
CA GLU A 238 16.20 0.67 9.89
C GLU A 238 15.97 -0.04 11.23
N SER A 239 15.01 -0.96 11.30
CA SER A 239 14.74 -1.77 12.50
C SER A 239 15.75 -2.91 12.72
N ARG A 240 16.82 -2.98 11.92
CA ARG A 240 17.86 -4.03 11.96
C ARG A 240 17.30 -5.45 11.82
N HIS A 241 16.15 -5.61 11.17
CA HIS A 241 15.68 -6.94 10.80
C HIS A 241 16.54 -7.49 9.65
N ILE A 242 16.67 -8.81 9.60
CA ILE A 242 17.48 -9.48 8.58
C ILE A 242 16.85 -9.18 7.21
N PHE A 243 17.59 -8.45 6.37
CA PHE A 243 17.28 -8.31 4.97
C PHE A 243 17.67 -9.61 4.27
N GLN A 244 16.75 -10.22 3.54
CA GLN A 244 16.88 -11.52 2.91
C GLN A 244 16.71 -11.40 1.39
N ALA A 245 16.98 -12.48 0.66
CA ALA A 245 16.75 -12.54 -0.79
C ALA A 245 15.31 -12.16 -1.20
N ILE A 246 14.34 -12.30 -0.29
CA ILE A 246 12.93 -11.93 -0.50
C ILE A 246 12.74 -10.44 -0.66
N ASP A 247 13.52 -9.65 0.08
CA ASP A 247 13.44 -8.20 0.03
C ASP A 247 14.00 -7.67 -1.31
N MET A 248 14.96 -8.38 -1.93
CA MET A 248 15.39 -8.10 -3.31
C MET A 248 14.30 -8.41 -4.34
N CYS A 249 13.52 -9.48 -4.13
CA CYS A 249 12.38 -9.79 -5.00
C CYS A 249 11.29 -8.72 -4.86
N MET A 250 10.98 -8.31 -3.62
CA MET A 250 10.05 -7.22 -3.34
C MET A 250 10.49 -5.90 -4.00
N LEU A 251 11.79 -5.57 -3.94
CA LEU A 251 12.33 -4.38 -4.58
C LEU A 251 12.16 -4.39 -6.10
N GLN A 252 12.35 -5.56 -6.74
CA GLN A 252 12.12 -5.71 -8.18
C GLN A 252 10.63 -5.55 -8.54
N VAL A 253 9.72 -6.08 -7.72
CA VAL A 253 8.27 -5.87 -7.90
C VAL A 253 7.90 -4.40 -7.71
N ALA A 254 8.41 -3.75 -6.66
CA ALA A 254 8.23 -2.33 -6.42
C ALA A 254 8.72 -1.46 -7.58
N LYS A 255 9.89 -1.78 -8.14
CA LYS A 255 10.43 -1.12 -9.33
C LYS A 255 9.47 -1.22 -10.52
N ASN A 256 8.89 -2.40 -10.77
CA ASN A 256 7.92 -2.56 -11.86
C ASN A 256 6.65 -1.74 -11.62
N LEU A 257 6.11 -1.75 -10.40
CA LEU A 257 4.94 -0.95 -10.01
C LEU A 257 5.16 0.56 -10.25
N LEU A 258 6.33 1.07 -9.89
CA LEU A 258 6.69 2.48 -10.08
C LEU A 258 6.99 2.86 -11.53
N CYS A 259 7.76 2.03 -12.24
CA CYS A 259 8.31 2.36 -13.56
C CYS A 259 7.44 1.89 -14.73
N LYS A 260 6.60 0.87 -14.53
CA LYS A 260 5.73 0.26 -15.55
C LYS A 260 4.29 0.09 -15.05
N PRO A 261 3.66 1.12 -14.48
CA PRO A 261 2.39 1.00 -13.75
C PRO A 261 1.26 0.37 -14.56
N SER A 262 1.08 0.72 -15.84
CA SER A 262 0.02 0.14 -16.67
C SER A 262 0.23 -1.36 -16.96
N GLN A 263 1.47 -1.79 -17.15
CA GLN A 263 1.77 -3.22 -17.28
C GLN A 263 1.55 -3.94 -15.94
N SER A 264 2.04 -3.35 -14.85
CA SER A 264 1.90 -3.92 -13.52
C SER A 264 0.44 -4.01 -13.08
N PHE A 265 -0.40 -3.02 -13.40
CA PHE A 265 -1.84 -3.05 -13.14
C PHE A 265 -2.45 -4.37 -13.62
N ARG A 266 -2.22 -4.72 -14.90
CA ARG A 266 -2.76 -5.95 -15.49
C ARG A 266 -2.23 -7.19 -14.78
N SER A 267 -0.94 -7.21 -14.46
CA SER A 267 -0.32 -8.34 -13.75
C SER A 267 -0.87 -8.53 -12.33
N ILE A 268 -1.08 -7.45 -11.58
CA ILE A 268 -1.49 -7.54 -10.16
C ILE A 268 -2.99 -7.72 -9.96
N LEU A 269 -3.83 -7.22 -10.88
CA LEU A 269 -5.29 -7.35 -10.79
C LEU A 269 -5.86 -8.48 -11.65
N GLY A 270 -5.12 -8.93 -12.67
CA GLY A 270 -5.59 -9.93 -13.64
C GLY A 270 -6.64 -9.40 -14.62
N ILE A 271 -6.87 -8.09 -14.67
CA ILE A 271 -7.83 -7.41 -15.55
C ILE A 271 -7.22 -6.13 -16.11
N THR A 272 -7.85 -5.56 -17.13
CA THR A 272 -7.52 -4.26 -17.74
C THR A 272 -8.17 -3.11 -16.98
N GLU A 273 -7.64 -1.88 -17.16
CA GLU A 273 -8.24 -0.68 -16.55
C GLU A 273 -9.67 -0.45 -17.03
N GLY A 274 -9.97 -0.75 -18.30
CA GLY A 274 -11.32 -0.67 -18.85
C GLY A 274 -12.31 -1.64 -18.18
N GLU A 275 -11.89 -2.87 -17.90
CA GLU A 275 -12.71 -3.84 -17.15
C GLU A 275 -12.92 -3.40 -15.70
N LEU A 276 -11.94 -2.72 -15.08
CA LEU A 276 -12.09 -2.18 -13.73
C LEU A 276 -13.13 -1.05 -13.68
N ILE A 277 -13.10 -0.14 -14.66
CA ILE A 277 -13.96 1.06 -14.70
C ILE A 277 -15.40 0.71 -15.10
N ASN A 278 -15.60 -0.29 -15.96
CA ASN A 278 -16.91 -0.65 -16.52
C ASN A 278 -17.67 -1.74 -15.72
N TYR A 279 -17.27 -2.04 -14.48
CA TYR A 279 -17.88 -3.09 -13.63
C TYR A 279 -19.14 -2.63 -12.87
#